data_AF-A0A8C8F325-F1
#
_entry.id   AF-A0A8C8F325-F1
#
_cell.length_a   1.000
_cell.length_b   1.000
_cell.length_c   1.000
_cell.angle_alpha   90.00
_cell.angle_beta   90.00
_cell.angle_gamma   90.00
#
_symmetry.space_group_name_H-M   'P 1'
#
loop_
_entity.id
_entity.type
_entity.pdbx_description
1 polymer ?
#
loop_
_entity_poly.entity_id
_entity_poly.type
_entity_poly.pdbx_seq_one_letter_code
_entity_poly.pdbx_strand_id
1 'polypeptide(L)'
;MLWGTALLTGLVGLYVIVTQCPATCQLSQEDTETLMELHNSYRGQVVPSATYMRKVKWDEKLKILAEGYAVKCMWEPNPDLELLNMGENLFVSNEPLDLNMTMEKWFLEHLDYDYNNNSCQEDRMCGHYTQMVWADSHSVGCAAHRCDTIEGLSFEKVNFLVCNYYPKDKFKDEKPYEEGEWCSKCPDNVPRCDQNLCVPDAPEPSEEPDVEEPDAPAPSDEPDVEEPDASDPSDEADVEEPDALEPSEEPDVEKETTESFTPHTATATEPGYEEEGDETGMQPGDEDNEGEWEGEERAAEREKERTRNQPPANAGRITTPLLLVTSLMALLSVGL
;
A
#
# COMPACT_ATOMS: atom_id res chain seq x y z
N MET A 1 67.11 -34.19 -28.06
CA MET A 1 66.45 -35.37 -27.44
C MET A 1 65.46 -34.85 -26.41
N LEU A 2 64.31 -35.54 -26.24
CA LEU A 2 63.32 -35.36 -25.15
C LEU A 2 62.70 -33.93 -25.05
N TRP A 3 61.41 -33.69 -25.35
CA TRP A 3 60.16 -34.21 -24.78
C TRP A 3 59.96 -33.86 -23.29
N GLY A 4 58.85 -33.15 -23.00
CA GLY A 4 58.36 -32.80 -21.66
C GLY A 4 57.20 -31.80 -21.78
N THR A 5 55.97 -32.20 -21.44
CA THR A 5 54.74 -31.44 -21.74
C THR A 5 53.76 -31.33 -20.56
N ALA A 6 53.26 -30.11 -20.33
CA ALA A 6 51.92 -29.77 -19.82
C ALA A 6 51.54 -30.12 -18.35
N LEU A 7 50.34 -29.60 -17.96
CA LEU A 7 49.59 -29.76 -16.70
C LEU A 7 50.22 -29.02 -15.48
N LEU A 8 49.51 -28.39 -14.52
CA LEU A 8 48.15 -27.82 -14.29
C LEU A 8 48.35 -26.72 -13.19
N THR A 9 47.50 -25.75 -12.82
CA THR A 9 46.10 -25.31 -13.11
C THR A 9 46.07 -23.77 -12.89
N GLY A 10 45.00 -22.96 -13.09
CA GLY A 10 43.63 -23.25 -13.51
C GLY A 10 42.52 -22.88 -12.48
N LEU A 11 42.77 -21.99 -11.51
CA LEU A 11 41.72 -21.46 -10.63
C LEU A 11 40.82 -20.45 -11.37
N VAL A 12 39.80 -20.96 -12.06
CA VAL A 12 38.67 -20.14 -12.49
C VAL A 12 37.86 -19.79 -11.24
N GLY A 13 37.98 -18.54 -10.77
CA GLY A 13 37.14 -18.03 -9.70
C GLY A 13 35.68 -18.08 -10.16
N LEU A 14 34.87 -18.93 -9.52
CA LEU A 14 33.42 -18.96 -9.74
C LEU A 14 32.83 -17.72 -9.07
N TYR A 15 32.97 -16.58 -9.75
CA TYR A 15 32.23 -15.37 -9.41
C TYR A 15 30.75 -15.70 -9.65
N VAL A 16 30.05 -16.06 -8.58
CA VAL A 16 28.59 -16.04 -8.57
C VAL A 16 28.22 -14.58 -8.74
N ILE A 17 27.91 -14.20 -9.97
CA ILE A 17 27.18 -12.97 -10.25
C ILE A 17 25.80 -13.22 -9.65
N VAL A 18 25.64 -12.86 -8.38
CA VAL A 18 24.33 -12.59 -7.81
C VAL A 18 23.77 -11.49 -8.68
N THR A 19 22.83 -11.84 -9.56
CA THR A 19 22.07 -10.88 -10.36
C THR A 19 21.17 -10.13 -9.41
N GLN A 20 21.76 -9.15 -8.73
CA GLN A 20 21.05 -8.15 -7.98
C GLN A 20 20.08 -7.50 -8.94
N CYS A 21 18.78 -7.64 -8.66
CA CYS A 21 17.82 -6.69 -9.17
C CYS A 21 18.36 -5.29 -8.81
N PRO A 22 18.41 -4.33 -9.74
CA PRO A 22 18.67 -2.95 -9.36
C PRO A 22 17.63 -2.54 -8.31
N ALA A 23 17.98 -1.60 -7.43
CA ALA A 23 17.23 -1.26 -6.21
C ALA A 23 15.87 -0.54 -6.46
N THR A 24 15.27 -0.75 -7.63
CA THR A 24 13.97 -0.26 -8.12
C THR A 24 12.96 -1.40 -8.35
N CYS A 25 13.24 -2.62 -7.89
CA CYS A 25 12.42 -3.81 -8.11
C CYS A 25 12.14 -4.62 -6.82
N GLN A 26 12.20 -3.97 -5.66
CA GLN A 26 11.76 -4.50 -4.36
C GLN A 26 11.14 -3.36 -3.55
N LEU A 27 10.20 -3.69 -2.66
CA LEU A 27 9.67 -2.76 -1.66
C LEU A 27 10.77 -2.43 -0.65
N SER A 28 10.87 -1.16 -0.27
CA SER A 28 11.77 -0.69 0.79
C SER A 28 11.22 -0.97 2.19
N GLN A 29 12.00 -0.61 3.22
CA GLN A 29 11.50 -0.63 4.60
C GLN A 29 10.36 0.38 4.80
N GLU A 30 10.46 1.58 4.20
CA GLU A 30 9.42 2.63 4.27
C GLU A 30 8.12 2.18 3.58
N ASP A 31 8.22 1.47 2.45
CA ASP A 31 7.09 0.83 1.78
C ASP A 31 6.44 -0.26 2.65
N THR A 32 7.27 -1.06 3.32
CA THR A 32 6.82 -2.13 4.23
C THR A 32 6.10 -1.56 5.45
N GLU A 33 6.66 -0.51 6.06
CA GLU A 33 6.04 0.22 7.16
C GLU A 33 4.72 0.87 6.71
N THR A 34 4.70 1.54 5.55
CA THR A 34 3.49 2.13 4.93
C THR A 34 2.38 1.09 4.73
N LEU A 35 2.69 -0.07 4.13
CA LEU A 35 1.74 -1.17 3.96
C LEU A 35 1.21 -1.67 5.31
N MET A 36 2.08 -1.85 6.31
CA MET A 36 1.69 -2.36 7.63
C MET A 36 0.86 -1.36 8.45
N GLU A 37 1.12 -0.06 8.31
CA GLU A 37 0.32 1.00 8.93
C GLU A 37 -1.06 1.10 8.25
N LEU A 38 -1.12 1.18 6.93
CA LEU A 38 -2.37 1.31 6.19
C LEU A 38 -3.30 0.11 6.41
N HIS A 39 -2.80 -1.13 6.32
CA HIS A 39 -3.60 -2.33 6.64
C HIS A 39 -4.27 -2.23 8.01
N ASN A 40 -3.49 -1.92 9.05
CA ASN A 40 -3.99 -1.89 10.41
C ASN A 40 -4.88 -0.67 10.67
N SER A 41 -4.57 0.48 10.07
CA SER A 41 -5.38 1.70 10.11
C SER A 41 -6.78 1.46 9.52
N TYR A 42 -6.86 0.83 8.34
CA TYR A 42 -8.15 0.52 7.70
C TYR A 42 -8.95 -0.55 8.47
N ARG A 43 -8.28 -1.60 8.98
CA ARG A 43 -8.91 -2.61 9.85
C ARG A 43 -9.52 -2.01 11.13
N GLY A 44 -8.90 -0.98 11.70
CA GLY A 44 -9.42 -0.24 12.85
C GLY A 44 -10.56 0.73 12.55
N GLN A 45 -10.93 0.93 11.28
CA GLN A 45 -11.91 1.91 10.81
C GLN A 45 -13.19 1.30 10.18
N VAL A 46 -13.31 -0.03 10.14
CA VAL A 46 -14.45 -0.71 9.50
C VAL A 46 -15.82 -0.34 10.07
N VAL A 47 -16.85 -0.39 9.22
CA VAL A 47 -18.25 -0.11 9.57
C VAL A 47 -19.14 -1.23 9.02
N PRO A 48 -19.92 -1.95 9.85
CA PRO A 48 -20.03 -1.80 11.30
C PRO A 48 -18.76 -2.24 12.04
N SER A 49 -18.68 -1.92 13.33
CA SER A 49 -17.51 -2.22 14.17
C SER A 49 -17.33 -3.72 14.42
N ALA A 50 -16.07 -4.16 14.49
CA ALA A 50 -15.70 -5.58 14.56
C ALA A 50 -15.30 -6.03 15.98
N THR A 51 -15.88 -7.14 16.44
CA THR A 51 -15.68 -7.64 17.82
C THR A 51 -14.30 -8.24 18.10
N TYR A 52 -13.60 -8.75 17.09
CA TYR A 52 -12.31 -9.44 17.27
C TYR A 52 -11.25 -9.15 16.19
N MET A 53 -11.35 -8.02 15.47
CA MET A 53 -10.42 -7.65 14.39
C MET A 53 -8.95 -7.73 14.82
N ARG A 54 -8.18 -8.68 14.30
CA ARG A 54 -6.77 -8.86 14.71
C ARG A 54 -5.87 -7.84 14.02
N LYS A 55 -4.85 -7.34 14.73
CA LYS A 55 -3.75 -6.61 14.09
C LYS A 55 -2.94 -7.57 13.21
N VAL A 56 -2.71 -7.22 11.95
CA VAL A 56 -1.79 -7.97 11.08
C VAL A 56 -0.34 -7.60 11.40
N LYS A 57 0.56 -8.58 11.33
CA LYS A 57 2.01 -8.39 11.31
C LYS A 57 2.59 -8.74 9.93
N TRP A 58 3.80 -8.28 9.64
CA TRP A 58 4.55 -8.73 8.46
C TRP A 58 4.97 -10.20 8.62
N ASP A 59 4.96 -10.96 7.53
CA ASP A 59 5.54 -12.31 7.45
C ASP A 59 6.40 -12.46 6.19
N GLU A 60 7.70 -12.63 6.39
CA GLU A 60 8.68 -12.69 5.31
C GLU A 60 8.48 -13.92 4.39
N LYS A 61 7.79 -14.98 4.84
CA LYS A 61 7.48 -16.14 3.98
C LYS A 61 6.35 -15.81 3.01
N LEU A 62 5.32 -15.08 3.47
CA LEU A 62 4.25 -14.58 2.60
C LEU A 62 4.81 -13.62 1.55
N LYS A 63 5.75 -12.76 1.95
CA LYS A 63 6.49 -11.87 1.05
C LYS A 63 7.38 -12.64 0.06
N ILE A 64 8.13 -13.65 0.48
CA ILE A 64 8.92 -14.50 -0.45
C ILE A 64 8.01 -15.22 -1.47
N LEU A 65 6.82 -15.65 -1.07
CA LEU A 65 5.81 -16.19 -2.00
C LEU A 65 5.30 -15.12 -2.97
N ALA A 66 5.10 -13.87 -2.50
CA ALA A 66 4.69 -12.75 -3.34
C ALA A 66 5.81 -12.35 -4.33
N GLU A 67 7.07 -12.31 -3.91
CA GLU A 67 8.24 -12.08 -4.76
C GLU A 67 8.30 -13.13 -5.88
N GLY A 68 8.16 -14.41 -5.52
CA GLY A 68 8.15 -15.54 -6.45
C GLY A 68 6.94 -15.57 -7.40
N TYR A 69 5.90 -14.77 -7.14
CA TYR A 69 4.73 -14.63 -8.01
C TYR A 69 4.81 -13.38 -8.88
N ALA A 70 5.15 -12.22 -8.31
CA ALA A 70 5.23 -10.94 -9.01
C ALA A 70 6.22 -10.99 -10.20
N VAL A 71 7.33 -11.73 -10.08
CA VAL A 71 8.30 -11.95 -11.18
C VAL A 71 7.77 -12.77 -12.36
N LYS A 72 6.59 -13.40 -12.25
CA LYS A 72 5.94 -14.09 -13.36
C LYS A 72 5.23 -13.11 -14.32
N CYS A 73 4.83 -11.94 -13.83
CA CYS A 73 4.05 -10.95 -14.59
C CYS A 73 2.77 -11.55 -15.21
N MET A 74 1.93 -12.18 -14.38
CA MET A 74 0.65 -12.77 -14.79
C MET A 74 -0.47 -12.19 -13.92
N TRP A 75 -1.54 -11.68 -14.53
CA TRP A 75 -2.74 -11.20 -13.85
C TRP A 75 -3.75 -12.33 -13.66
N GLU A 76 -3.39 -13.29 -12.80
CA GLU A 76 -4.29 -14.33 -12.30
C GLU A 76 -3.96 -14.62 -10.83
N PRO A 77 -4.93 -14.96 -9.95
CA PRO A 77 -4.64 -15.34 -8.56
C PRO A 77 -3.81 -16.62 -8.47
N ASN A 78 -2.80 -16.62 -7.62
CA ASN A 78 -1.80 -17.68 -7.49
C ASN A 78 -2.40 -19.02 -7.00
N PRO A 79 -2.49 -20.05 -7.86
CA PRO A 79 -3.23 -21.28 -7.56
C PRO A 79 -2.58 -22.14 -6.47
N ASP A 80 -1.29 -21.93 -6.17
CA ASP A 80 -0.57 -22.66 -5.11
C ASP A 80 -1.02 -22.25 -3.70
N LEU A 81 -1.60 -21.05 -3.53
CA LEU A 81 -1.98 -20.49 -2.22
C LEU A 81 -3.25 -21.11 -1.62
N GLU A 82 -4.18 -21.58 -2.45
CA GLU A 82 -5.44 -22.19 -2.01
C GLU A 82 -5.17 -23.41 -1.12
N LEU A 83 -4.23 -24.27 -1.53
CA LEU A 83 -3.83 -25.47 -0.79
C LEU A 83 -3.07 -25.15 0.52
N LEU A 84 -2.60 -23.91 0.68
CA LEU A 84 -1.91 -23.41 1.87
C LEU A 84 -2.85 -22.61 2.79
N ASN A 85 -4.12 -22.42 2.41
CA ASN A 85 -5.07 -21.54 3.08
C ASN A 85 -4.51 -20.10 3.21
N MET A 86 -3.85 -19.62 2.15
CA MET A 86 -3.32 -18.26 1.99
C MET A 86 -4.16 -17.50 0.98
N GLY A 87 -4.37 -16.20 1.22
CA GLY A 87 -5.10 -15.31 0.33
C GLY A 87 -4.14 -14.36 -0.39
N GLU A 88 -4.62 -13.68 -1.42
CA GLU A 88 -3.80 -12.79 -2.26
C GLU A 88 -4.64 -11.60 -2.74
N ASN A 89 -4.09 -10.40 -2.61
CA ASN A 89 -4.57 -9.21 -3.33
C ASN A 89 -3.54 -8.87 -4.42
N LEU A 90 -4.04 -8.51 -5.60
CA LEU A 90 -3.24 -8.06 -6.73
C LEU A 90 -3.49 -6.57 -6.99
N PHE A 91 -2.47 -5.84 -7.38
CA PHE A 91 -2.60 -4.48 -7.91
C PHE A 91 -1.57 -4.23 -9.00
N VAL A 92 -1.96 -3.53 -10.05
CA VAL A 92 -1.09 -3.20 -11.18
C VAL A 92 -1.12 -1.68 -11.39
N SER A 93 -0.13 -1.09 -12.04
CA SER A 93 -0.13 0.34 -12.39
C SER A 93 0.85 0.66 -13.51
N ASN A 94 0.42 1.45 -14.50
CA ASN A 94 1.30 2.03 -15.52
C ASN A 94 2.18 3.17 -14.96
N GLU A 95 1.66 3.89 -13.97
CA GLU A 95 2.34 4.94 -13.22
C GLU A 95 3.21 4.37 -12.08
N PRO A 96 4.12 5.16 -11.45
CA PRO A 96 4.82 4.76 -10.24
C PRO A 96 3.87 4.24 -9.15
N LEU A 97 4.31 3.23 -8.40
CA LEU A 97 3.48 2.57 -7.38
C LEU A 97 3.28 3.48 -6.17
N ASP A 98 2.11 4.11 -6.05
CA ASP A 98 1.68 4.81 -4.84
C ASP A 98 0.91 3.84 -3.94
N LEU A 99 1.56 3.43 -2.85
CA LEU A 99 0.99 2.49 -1.87
C LEU A 99 -0.16 3.08 -1.05
N ASN A 100 -0.24 4.41 -0.89
CA ASN A 100 -1.38 5.04 -0.22
C ASN A 100 -2.61 4.92 -1.10
N MET A 101 -2.48 5.30 -2.38
CA MET A 101 -3.55 5.20 -3.38
C MET A 101 -3.98 3.75 -3.64
N THR A 102 -3.03 2.80 -3.70
CA THR A 102 -3.32 1.36 -3.84
C THR A 102 -4.13 0.82 -2.67
N MET A 103 -3.69 1.07 -1.44
CA MET A 103 -4.36 0.60 -0.23
C MET A 103 -5.71 1.30 -0.01
N GLU A 104 -5.83 2.57 -0.40
CA GLU A 104 -7.11 3.30 -0.41
C GLU A 104 -8.09 2.68 -1.40
N LYS A 105 -7.68 2.41 -2.66
CA LYS A 105 -8.50 1.76 -3.68
C LYS A 105 -9.06 0.41 -3.20
N TRP A 106 -8.19 -0.50 -2.75
CA TRP A 106 -8.60 -1.81 -2.22
C TRP A 106 -9.55 -1.67 -1.04
N PHE A 107 -9.37 -0.70 -0.14
CA PHE A 107 -10.31 -0.46 0.96
C PHE A 107 -11.65 0.10 0.49
N LEU A 108 -11.66 1.01 -0.49
CA LEU A 108 -12.86 1.70 -0.98
C LEU A 108 -13.87 0.80 -1.70
N GLU A 109 -13.50 -0.42 -2.08
CA GLU A 109 -14.47 -1.47 -2.44
C GLU A 109 -15.56 -1.68 -1.37
N HIS A 110 -15.32 -1.29 -0.11
CA HIS A 110 -16.34 -1.28 0.95
C HIS A 110 -17.60 -0.45 0.60
N LEU A 111 -17.53 0.43 -0.40
CA LEU A 111 -18.68 1.20 -0.89
C LEU A 111 -19.62 0.38 -1.78
N ASP A 112 -19.10 -0.71 -2.35
CA ASP A 112 -19.84 -1.62 -3.21
C ASP A 112 -20.20 -2.94 -2.52
N TYR A 113 -19.70 -3.15 -1.30
CA TYR A 113 -20.03 -4.27 -0.42
C TYR A 113 -21.20 -3.96 0.55
N ASP A 114 -22.20 -4.84 0.63
CA ASP A 114 -23.19 -4.83 1.72
C ASP A 114 -22.84 -5.89 2.77
N TYR A 115 -22.38 -5.40 3.93
CA TYR A 115 -22.07 -6.24 5.09
C TYR A 115 -23.30 -7.00 5.63
N ASN A 116 -24.54 -6.54 5.43
CA ASN A 116 -25.73 -7.17 6.01
C ASN A 116 -26.02 -8.52 5.38
N ASN A 117 -25.99 -8.59 4.05
CA ASN A 117 -26.31 -9.77 3.25
C ASN A 117 -25.07 -10.59 2.83
N ASN A 118 -23.86 -10.04 3.03
CA ASN A 118 -22.59 -10.60 2.56
C ASN A 118 -22.51 -10.70 1.02
N SER A 119 -22.79 -9.61 0.31
CA SER A 119 -22.69 -9.54 -1.15
C SER A 119 -21.93 -8.31 -1.63
N CYS A 120 -21.21 -8.44 -2.74
CA CYS A 120 -20.82 -7.30 -3.56
C CYS A 120 -21.97 -6.87 -4.49
N GLN A 121 -21.97 -5.62 -4.93
CA GLN A 121 -22.80 -5.18 -6.06
C GLN A 121 -22.43 -5.96 -7.33
N GLU A 122 -23.42 -6.15 -8.20
CA GLU A 122 -23.26 -6.75 -9.54
C GLU A 122 -22.28 -5.89 -10.37
N ASP A 123 -21.39 -6.55 -11.12
CA ASP A 123 -20.29 -5.95 -11.90
C ASP A 123 -19.31 -5.08 -11.07
N ARG A 124 -19.15 -5.36 -9.76
CA ARG A 124 -18.20 -4.69 -8.86
C ARG A 124 -17.30 -5.69 -8.13
N MET A 125 -16.18 -5.18 -7.61
CA MET A 125 -15.21 -5.94 -6.82
C MET A 125 -15.32 -5.61 -5.34
N CYS A 126 -15.17 -6.63 -4.50
CA CYS A 126 -15.16 -6.54 -3.03
C CYS A 126 -14.13 -7.49 -2.37
N GLY A 127 -13.32 -8.18 -3.17
CA GLY A 127 -12.38 -9.19 -2.69
C GLY A 127 -11.20 -8.55 -1.95
N HIS A 128 -10.63 -7.48 -2.51
CA HIS A 128 -9.48 -6.82 -1.95
C HIS A 128 -9.80 -6.18 -0.59
N TYR A 129 -10.97 -5.54 -0.47
CA TYR A 129 -11.46 -5.04 0.82
C TYR A 129 -11.69 -6.18 1.82
N THR A 130 -12.47 -7.20 1.45
CA THR A 130 -12.87 -8.25 2.41
C THR A 130 -11.68 -9.08 2.88
N GLN A 131 -10.65 -9.27 2.05
CA GLN A 131 -9.37 -9.85 2.48
C GLN A 131 -8.57 -8.87 3.36
N MET A 132 -8.44 -7.58 3.01
CA MET A 132 -7.78 -6.58 3.87
C MET A 132 -8.39 -6.51 5.28
N VAL A 133 -9.71 -6.65 5.40
CA VAL A 133 -10.44 -6.57 6.66
C VAL A 133 -10.88 -7.92 7.25
N TRP A 134 -10.32 -9.03 6.77
CA TRP A 134 -10.64 -10.35 7.30
C TRP A 134 -10.10 -10.52 8.73
N ALA A 135 -10.99 -10.69 9.73
CA ALA A 135 -10.63 -10.59 11.15
C ALA A 135 -9.62 -11.65 11.60
N ASP A 136 -9.68 -12.87 11.05
CA ASP A 136 -8.74 -13.95 11.39
C ASP A 136 -7.35 -13.77 10.76
N SER A 137 -7.26 -13.06 9.63
CA SER A 137 -6.00 -12.76 8.96
C SER A 137 -5.13 -11.92 9.88
N HIS A 138 -3.92 -12.41 10.13
CA HIS A 138 -3.02 -11.87 11.16
C HIS A 138 -1.57 -11.81 10.69
N SER A 139 -1.30 -12.26 9.46
CA SER A 139 -0.01 -12.10 8.80
C SER A 139 -0.25 -11.67 7.35
N VAL A 140 0.57 -10.74 6.88
CA VAL A 140 0.60 -10.27 5.48
C VAL A 140 2.05 -10.12 5.03
N GLY A 141 2.33 -10.35 3.75
CA GLY A 141 3.65 -10.10 3.17
C GLY A 141 3.51 -9.81 1.67
N CYS A 142 4.10 -8.70 1.22
CA CYS A 142 3.88 -8.17 -0.12
C CYS A 142 5.19 -8.03 -0.91
N ALA A 143 5.10 -8.02 -2.23
CA ALA A 143 6.21 -7.73 -3.12
C ALA A 143 5.74 -6.98 -4.37
N ALA A 144 6.56 -6.05 -4.87
CA ALA A 144 6.33 -5.36 -6.12
C ALA A 144 7.39 -5.74 -7.15
N HIS A 145 6.97 -5.96 -8.41
CA HIS A 145 7.86 -6.21 -9.54
C HIS A 145 7.54 -5.28 -10.72
N ARG A 146 8.52 -5.10 -11.62
CA ARG A 146 8.42 -4.19 -12.76
C ARG A 146 8.33 -4.98 -14.07
N CYS A 147 7.11 -5.15 -14.57
CA CYS A 147 6.81 -5.93 -15.76
C CYS A 147 6.88 -5.07 -17.03
N ASP A 148 7.61 -5.52 -18.06
CA ASP A 148 7.58 -4.91 -19.40
C ASP A 148 6.24 -5.19 -20.12
N THR A 149 5.64 -6.35 -19.85
CA THR A 149 4.30 -6.79 -20.25
C THR A 149 3.74 -7.67 -19.14
N ILE A 150 2.41 -7.70 -18.96
CA ILE A 150 1.73 -8.58 -18.00
C ILE A 150 0.73 -9.47 -18.75
N GLU A 151 0.79 -10.79 -18.53
CA GLU A 151 -0.16 -11.75 -19.11
C GLU A 151 -1.54 -11.56 -18.48
N GLY A 152 -2.61 -11.65 -19.27
CA GLY A 152 -3.99 -11.37 -18.84
C GLY A 152 -4.42 -9.89 -18.92
N LEU A 153 -3.52 -8.95 -19.25
CA LEU A 153 -3.85 -7.52 -19.40
C LEU A 153 -3.17 -6.87 -20.61
N SER A 154 -3.84 -5.92 -21.25
CA SER A 154 -3.34 -5.19 -22.43
C SER A 154 -2.28 -4.11 -22.13
N PHE A 155 -1.75 -4.06 -20.90
CA PHE A 155 -0.85 -3.00 -20.46
C PHE A 155 0.64 -3.35 -20.65
N GLU A 156 1.34 -2.51 -21.41
CA GLU A 156 2.80 -2.45 -21.39
C GLU A 156 3.32 -1.71 -20.15
N LYS A 157 4.51 -2.10 -19.69
CA LYS A 157 5.34 -1.38 -18.72
C LYS A 157 4.58 -0.99 -17.45
N VAL A 158 4.17 -2.00 -16.69
CA VAL A 158 3.51 -1.82 -15.38
C VAL A 158 4.41 -2.12 -14.17
N ASN A 159 4.10 -1.50 -13.04
CA ASN A 159 4.39 -2.01 -11.71
C ASN A 159 3.31 -3.04 -11.34
N PHE A 160 3.67 -4.15 -10.70
CA PHE A 160 2.76 -5.20 -10.27
C PHE A 160 3.06 -5.55 -8.81
N LEU A 161 2.11 -5.23 -7.93
CA LEU A 161 2.13 -5.52 -6.49
C LEU A 161 1.30 -6.78 -6.21
N VAL A 162 1.89 -7.69 -5.44
CA VAL A 162 1.24 -8.89 -4.91
C VAL A 162 1.30 -8.80 -3.39
N CYS A 163 0.18 -8.98 -2.68
CA CYS A 163 0.11 -9.04 -1.22
C CYS A 163 -0.53 -10.35 -0.77
N ASN A 164 0.24 -11.20 -0.09
CA ASN A 164 -0.21 -12.49 0.42
C ASN A 164 -0.63 -12.41 1.90
N TYR A 165 -1.70 -13.10 2.26
CA TYR A 165 -2.34 -13.06 3.57
C TYR A 165 -2.44 -14.45 4.21
N TYR A 166 -2.39 -14.53 5.54
CA TYR A 166 -2.66 -15.76 6.28
C TYR A 166 -3.53 -15.55 7.55
N PRO A 167 -4.57 -16.39 7.76
CA PRO A 167 -5.27 -17.19 6.75
C PRO A 167 -5.86 -16.34 5.61
N LYS A 168 -6.29 -17.00 4.53
CA LYS A 168 -7.19 -16.43 3.51
C LYS A 168 -8.54 -16.00 4.07
N ASP A 169 -9.22 -15.14 3.32
CA ASP A 169 -10.66 -14.92 3.47
C ASP A 169 -11.51 -16.16 3.11
N LYS A 170 -12.80 -16.09 3.47
CA LYS A 170 -13.85 -16.98 2.94
C LYS A 170 -15.07 -16.16 2.49
N PHE A 171 -14.84 -15.06 1.76
CA PHE A 171 -15.83 -14.05 1.40
C PHE A 171 -17.12 -14.64 0.79
N LYS A 172 -17.01 -15.71 0.00
CA LYS A 172 -18.16 -16.39 -0.64
C LYS A 172 -19.08 -17.14 0.33
N ASP A 173 -18.59 -17.47 1.53
CA ASP A 173 -19.30 -18.29 2.54
C ASP A 173 -19.60 -17.51 3.84
N GLU A 174 -18.73 -16.58 4.22
CA GLU A 174 -18.66 -15.96 5.53
C GLU A 174 -18.35 -14.45 5.44
N LYS A 175 -18.84 -13.67 6.42
CA LYS A 175 -18.55 -12.23 6.54
C LYS A 175 -17.11 -12.00 7.01
N PRO A 176 -16.46 -10.88 6.62
CA PRO A 176 -15.06 -10.64 6.97
C PRO A 176 -14.78 -10.46 8.46
N TYR A 177 -15.80 -10.12 9.26
CA TYR A 177 -15.70 -10.01 10.72
C TYR A 177 -17.08 -10.21 11.36
N GLU A 178 -17.12 -10.41 12.68
CA GLU A 178 -18.38 -10.37 13.46
C GLU A 178 -18.62 -8.97 14.03
N GLU A 179 -19.80 -8.41 13.77
CA GLU A 179 -20.28 -7.10 14.23
C GLU A 179 -20.49 -7.03 15.74
N GLY A 180 -20.08 -5.91 16.34
CA GLY A 180 -20.36 -5.57 17.73
C GLY A 180 -19.38 -4.54 18.30
N GLU A 181 -19.28 -4.46 19.63
CA GLU A 181 -18.33 -3.55 20.30
C GLU A 181 -16.88 -3.97 20.00
N TRP A 182 -16.04 -2.99 19.65
CA TRP A 182 -14.62 -3.22 19.32
C TRP A 182 -13.91 -4.04 20.41
N CYS A 183 -13.12 -5.03 19.98
CA CYS A 183 -12.34 -5.91 20.86
C CYS A 183 -13.13 -6.75 21.89
N SER A 184 -14.46 -6.71 21.91
CA SER A 184 -15.30 -7.43 22.89
C SER A 184 -15.20 -8.96 22.83
N LYS A 185 -14.55 -9.50 21.80
CA LYS A 185 -14.30 -10.94 21.58
C LYS A 185 -12.84 -11.26 21.21
N CYS A 186 -11.87 -10.41 21.56
CA CYS A 186 -10.46 -10.69 21.24
C CYS A 186 -10.01 -12.09 21.73
N PRO A 187 -9.36 -12.91 20.89
CA PRO A 187 -8.85 -14.23 21.28
C PRO A 187 -7.86 -14.18 22.44
N ASP A 188 -7.83 -15.24 23.27
CA ASP A 188 -6.98 -15.36 24.47
C ASP A 188 -5.48 -15.10 24.20
N ASN A 189 -5.00 -15.30 22.97
CA ASN A 189 -3.60 -15.08 22.57
C ASN A 189 -3.31 -13.67 22.02
N VAL A 190 -4.34 -12.83 21.83
CA VAL A 190 -4.24 -11.41 21.46
C VAL A 190 -5.32 -10.59 22.22
N PRO A 191 -5.39 -10.67 23.56
CA PRO A 191 -6.56 -10.25 24.33
C PRO A 191 -6.67 -8.73 24.55
N ARG A 192 -5.60 -7.97 24.26
CA ARG A 192 -5.53 -6.53 24.48
C ARG A 192 -6.14 -5.80 23.29
N CYS A 193 -6.91 -4.74 23.58
CA CYS A 193 -7.39 -3.81 22.55
C CYS A 193 -6.40 -2.67 22.32
N ASP A 194 -6.13 -2.33 21.07
CA ASP A 194 -5.28 -1.20 20.67
C ASP A 194 -5.74 -0.66 19.32
N GLN A 195 -6.10 0.63 19.24
CA GLN A 195 -6.63 1.26 18.02
C GLN A 195 -7.76 0.45 17.34
N ASN A 196 -8.69 -0.09 18.15
CA ASN A 196 -9.79 -0.99 17.77
C ASN A 196 -9.38 -2.42 17.31
N LEU A 197 -8.09 -2.78 17.42
CA LEU A 197 -7.55 -4.08 17.03
C LEU A 197 -7.18 -4.95 18.23
N CYS A 198 -7.32 -6.27 18.08
CA CYS A 198 -6.83 -7.28 19.00
C CYS A 198 -5.32 -7.50 18.82
N VAL A 199 -4.57 -7.37 19.92
CA VAL A 199 -3.10 -7.46 19.99
C VAL A 199 -2.64 -8.21 21.25
N PRO A 200 -1.39 -8.72 21.30
CA PRO A 200 -0.83 -9.30 22.51
C PRO A 200 -0.73 -8.30 23.69
N ASP A 201 -0.68 -8.85 24.92
CA ASP A 201 -0.55 -8.08 26.17
C ASP A 201 0.81 -7.37 26.32
N ALA A 202 1.86 -7.94 25.72
CA ALA A 202 3.19 -7.36 25.61
C ALA A 202 3.62 -7.42 24.14
N PRO A 203 4.48 -6.52 23.64
CA PRO A 203 5.11 -6.75 22.34
C PRO A 203 5.80 -8.11 22.36
N GLU A 204 5.61 -8.90 21.30
CA GLU A 204 6.44 -10.08 21.04
C GLU A 204 7.91 -9.63 21.12
N PRO A 205 8.81 -10.33 21.83
CA PRO A 205 10.23 -10.02 21.74
C PRO A 205 10.64 -10.18 20.27
N SER A 206 11.30 -9.17 19.72
CA SER A 206 11.88 -9.29 18.38
C SER A 206 12.82 -10.49 18.36
N GLU A 207 12.66 -11.38 17.38
CA GLU A 207 13.68 -12.38 17.04
C GLU A 207 14.86 -11.67 16.35
N GLU A 208 15.49 -10.73 17.06
CA GLU A 208 16.86 -10.35 16.75
C GLU A 208 17.72 -11.60 16.94
N PRO A 209 18.54 -11.98 15.95
CA PRO A 209 19.37 -13.16 16.09
C PRO A 209 20.36 -12.94 17.23
N ASP A 210 20.44 -13.89 18.17
CA ASP A 210 21.48 -13.92 19.21
C ASP A 210 22.87 -14.02 18.55
N VAL A 211 23.46 -12.86 18.24
CA VAL A 211 24.85 -12.75 17.82
C VAL A 211 25.69 -12.97 19.06
N GLU A 212 26.02 -14.23 19.36
CA GLU A 212 27.05 -14.55 20.35
C GLU A 212 28.35 -13.83 19.95
N GLU A 213 28.70 -12.79 20.71
CA GLU A 213 29.88 -11.97 20.49
C GLU A 213 31.13 -12.86 20.60
N PRO A 214 31.93 -13.04 19.53
CA PRO A 214 33.04 -13.97 19.56
C PRO A 214 34.15 -13.45 20.48
N ASP A 215 34.40 -14.19 21.58
CA ASP A 215 35.39 -13.89 22.62
C ASP A 215 36.67 -13.24 22.06
N ALA A 216 36.91 -11.99 22.45
CA ALA A 216 38.06 -11.22 21.99
C ALA A 216 39.38 -11.92 22.39
N PRO A 217 40.32 -12.12 21.45
CA PRO A 217 41.59 -12.77 21.76
C PRO A 217 42.41 -11.92 22.73
N ALA A 218 42.94 -12.55 23.78
CA ALA A 218 43.73 -11.88 24.81
C ALA A 218 44.97 -11.16 24.21
N PRO A 219 45.34 -9.97 24.73
CA PRO A 219 46.49 -9.24 24.23
C PRO A 219 47.80 -10.00 24.49
N SER A 220 48.75 -9.81 23.59
CA SER A 220 50.13 -10.30 23.71
C SER A 220 51.09 -9.14 23.87
N ASP A 221 52.02 -9.24 24.82
CA ASP A 221 52.96 -8.18 25.16
C ASP A 221 54.01 -7.92 24.05
N GLU A 222 54.09 -6.69 23.56
CA GLU A 222 55.29 -6.15 22.89
C GLU A 222 55.65 -4.75 23.47
N PRO A 223 56.94 -4.35 23.48
CA PRO A 223 57.45 -3.32 24.39
C PRO A 223 57.51 -1.89 23.82
N ASP A 224 57.61 -0.91 24.71
CA ASP A 224 57.73 0.52 24.42
C ASP A 224 58.95 0.89 23.54
N VAL A 225 58.74 1.88 22.66
CA VAL A 225 59.80 2.67 22.01
C VAL A 225 59.40 4.14 22.06
N GLU A 226 60.27 5.01 22.59
CA GLU A 226 59.98 6.43 22.83
C GLU A 226 59.98 7.27 21.53
N GLU A 227 59.17 8.35 21.53
CA GLU A 227 59.26 9.43 20.53
C GLU A 227 60.55 10.26 20.67
N PRO A 228 60.86 11.11 19.67
CA PRO A 228 60.90 12.53 20.03
C PRO A 228 60.36 13.52 18.96
N ASP A 229 59.27 14.21 19.33
CA ASP A 229 59.22 15.67 19.55
C ASP A 229 59.43 16.69 18.38
N ALA A 230 58.54 17.70 18.37
CA ALA A 230 58.57 18.99 17.64
C ALA A 230 58.62 18.99 16.08
N SER A 231 57.99 19.93 15.35
CA SER A 231 57.61 21.31 15.73
C SER A 231 56.40 21.89 14.96
N ASP A 232 55.61 22.71 15.66
CA ASP A 232 54.70 23.72 15.09
C ASP A 232 55.49 24.80 14.30
N PRO A 233 54.92 25.38 13.20
CA PRO A 233 54.24 26.67 13.38
C PRO A 233 52.96 26.87 12.56
N SER A 234 52.06 27.66 13.15
CA SER A 234 50.96 28.41 12.52
C SER A 234 51.37 29.27 11.32
N ASP A 235 50.41 29.50 10.40
CA ASP A 235 50.02 30.87 10.00
C ASP A 235 48.62 30.85 9.35
N GLU A 236 47.86 31.95 9.49
CA GLU A 236 46.54 32.17 8.87
C GLU A 236 46.66 32.99 7.57
N ALA A 237 45.67 32.89 6.65
CA ALA A 237 44.98 34.06 6.06
C ALA A 237 43.99 33.70 4.92
N ASP A 238 42.80 34.30 5.02
CA ASP A 238 42.01 34.99 3.99
C ASP A 238 41.53 34.33 2.67
N VAL A 239 40.19 34.23 2.58
CA VAL A 239 39.30 34.88 1.59
C VAL A 239 39.59 34.73 0.08
N GLU A 240 38.68 34.07 -0.65
CA GLU A 240 37.74 34.76 -1.56
C GLU A 240 36.49 33.90 -1.88
N GLU A 241 35.33 34.56 -1.99
CA GLU A 241 34.04 34.03 -2.47
C GLU A 241 33.63 34.86 -3.70
N PRO A 242 33.23 34.25 -4.82
CA PRO A 242 32.60 34.99 -5.91
C PRO A 242 31.21 34.44 -6.31
N ASP A 243 30.21 35.24 -5.94
CA ASP A 243 29.01 35.62 -6.72
C ASP A 243 27.99 34.58 -7.23
N ALA A 244 26.73 34.99 -7.08
CA ALA A 244 25.56 34.33 -7.66
C ALA A 244 25.32 34.71 -9.13
N LEU A 245 24.50 33.91 -9.82
CA LEU A 245 23.89 34.27 -11.10
C LEU A 245 22.36 34.16 -11.00
N GLU A 246 21.67 35.26 -11.33
CA GLU A 246 20.21 35.35 -11.38
C GLU A 246 19.63 34.72 -12.67
N PRO A 247 18.34 34.33 -12.67
CA PRO A 247 17.70 33.66 -13.81
C PRO A 247 17.38 34.61 -14.98
N SER A 248 17.35 34.07 -16.20
CA SER A 248 16.91 34.77 -17.41
C SER A 248 15.43 34.48 -17.75
N GLU A 249 14.79 35.44 -18.42
CA GLU A 249 13.34 35.58 -18.55
C GLU A 249 12.63 34.62 -19.54
N GLU A 250 11.29 34.63 -19.47
CA GLU A 250 10.34 33.90 -20.32
C GLU A 250 10.25 34.45 -21.76
N PRO A 251 9.51 33.74 -22.64
CA PRO A 251 8.53 34.48 -23.44
C PRO A 251 7.15 33.81 -23.53
N ASP A 252 6.08 34.62 -23.47
CA ASP A 252 4.71 34.23 -23.88
C ASP A 252 4.65 33.73 -25.33
N VAL A 253 3.66 32.88 -25.65
CA VAL A 253 2.86 33.04 -26.89
C VAL A 253 1.48 32.36 -26.79
N GLU A 254 0.46 33.24 -26.72
CA GLU A 254 -0.90 33.13 -27.28
C GLU A 254 -1.80 31.89 -27.01
N LYS A 255 -3.05 31.99 -27.51
CA LYS A 255 -4.24 31.34 -26.94
C LYS A 255 -5.37 31.25 -27.98
N GLU A 256 -5.56 30.08 -28.56
CA GLU A 256 -6.67 29.73 -29.47
C GLU A 256 -7.41 28.52 -28.87
N THR A 257 -8.58 28.73 -28.28
CA THR A 257 -9.93 28.76 -28.90
C THR A 257 -10.58 27.37 -29.00
N THR A 258 -11.60 27.21 -28.16
CA THR A 258 -12.53 26.08 -28.08
C THR A 258 -13.22 25.77 -29.40
N GLU A 259 -13.37 24.49 -29.75
CA GLU A 259 -14.58 24.01 -30.45
C GLU A 259 -15.25 22.90 -29.64
N SER A 260 -16.59 22.96 -29.55
CA SER A 260 -17.41 22.01 -28.79
C SER A 260 -17.98 20.93 -29.71
N PHE A 261 -17.71 19.66 -29.44
CA PHE A 261 -18.35 18.57 -30.19
C PHE A 261 -19.73 18.23 -29.61
N THR A 262 -20.79 18.52 -30.37
CA THR A 262 -22.18 18.19 -29.99
C THR A 262 -22.54 16.76 -30.42
N PRO A 263 -23.16 15.93 -29.56
CA PRO A 263 -23.63 14.60 -29.97
C PRO A 263 -24.81 14.68 -30.96
N HIS A 264 -24.81 13.84 -31.98
CA HIS A 264 -25.96 13.67 -32.87
C HIS A 264 -26.86 12.52 -32.39
N THR A 265 -28.13 12.83 -32.12
CA THR A 265 -29.17 11.84 -31.82
C THR A 265 -29.54 11.03 -33.06
N ALA A 266 -29.60 9.69 -32.94
CA ALA A 266 -30.19 8.79 -33.93
C ALA A 266 -31.13 7.77 -33.26
N THR A 267 -32.41 7.88 -33.60
CA THR A 267 -33.58 7.17 -33.08
C THR A 267 -33.49 5.63 -33.09
N ALA A 268 -34.07 4.97 -32.08
CA ALA A 268 -34.24 3.51 -32.00
C ALA A 268 -35.26 2.93 -33.00
N THR A 269 -35.17 1.62 -33.30
CA THR A 269 -36.25 0.79 -33.87
C THR A 269 -35.96 -0.70 -33.60
N GLU A 270 -36.80 -1.36 -32.81
CA GLU A 270 -36.95 -2.84 -32.84
C GLU A 270 -37.99 -3.23 -33.91
N PRO A 271 -38.00 -4.49 -34.42
CA PRO A 271 -38.71 -5.56 -33.70
C PRO A 271 -38.02 -6.94 -33.74
N GLY A 272 -38.22 -7.76 -32.70
CA GLY A 272 -37.74 -9.15 -32.63
C GLY A 272 -38.73 -10.23 -33.11
N TYR A 273 -38.26 -11.48 -33.19
CA TYR A 273 -39.03 -12.74 -33.19
C TYR A 273 -38.10 -13.93 -32.85
N GLU A 274 -38.62 -15.17 -32.88
CA GLU A 274 -38.30 -16.23 -31.90
C GLU A 274 -37.41 -17.41 -32.39
N GLU A 275 -36.50 -17.84 -31.50
CA GLU A 275 -36.12 -19.21 -31.05
C GLU A 275 -35.46 -20.31 -31.94
N GLU A 276 -34.75 -21.21 -31.21
CA GLU A 276 -34.14 -22.54 -31.50
C GLU A 276 -33.00 -22.69 -32.56
N GLY A 277 -31.87 -23.33 -32.17
CA GLY A 277 -30.69 -23.44 -33.06
C GLY A 277 -29.42 -24.24 -32.68
N ASP A 278 -29.47 -25.27 -31.82
CA ASP A 278 -28.44 -26.35 -31.69
C ASP A 278 -27.07 -26.03 -31.00
N GLU A 279 -26.29 -27.10 -30.70
CA GLU A 279 -25.14 -27.12 -29.78
C GLU A 279 -23.82 -26.53 -30.33
N THR A 280 -23.08 -25.81 -29.48
CA THR A 280 -21.61 -25.99 -29.33
C THR A 280 -21.14 -25.45 -27.98
N GLY A 281 -20.28 -26.20 -27.28
CA GLY A 281 -19.69 -25.73 -26.02
C GLY A 281 -18.54 -24.75 -26.27
N MET A 282 -18.69 -23.52 -25.78
CA MET A 282 -17.64 -22.50 -25.79
C MET A 282 -17.10 -22.31 -24.37
N GLN A 283 -15.78 -22.20 -24.23
CA GLN A 283 -15.15 -21.82 -22.96
C GLN A 283 -15.29 -20.30 -22.77
N PRO A 284 -15.59 -19.79 -21.57
CA PRO A 284 -15.34 -18.39 -21.25
C PRO A 284 -13.83 -18.19 -21.13
N GLY A 285 -13.25 -17.59 -22.16
CA GLY A 285 -11.97 -16.90 -22.12
C GLY A 285 -12.20 -15.51 -22.72
N ASP A 286 -11.39 -14.56 -22.33
CA ASP A 286 -11.38 -13.19 -22.86
C ASP A 286 -12.71 -12.42 -22.62
N GLU A 287 -13.09 -12.26 -21.35
CA GLU A 287 -13.94 -11.13 -20.92
C GLU A 287 -13.03 -9.92 -20.61
N ASP A 288 -13.45 -8.71 -21.02
CA ASP A 288 -12.57 -7.53 -21.08
C ASP A 288 -12.18 -7.00 -19.69
N ASN A 289 -10.99 -7.40 -19.21
CA ASN A 289 -10.52 -7.07 -17.85
C ASN A 289 -10.10 -5.60 -17.62
N GLU A 290 -10.50 -4.69 -18.50
CA GLU A 290 -10.46 -3.24 -18.26
C GLU A 290 -11.55 -2.82 -17.25
N GLY A 291 -12.62 -3.61 -17.09
CA GLY A 291 -13.71 -3.37 -16.14
C GLY A 291 -13.30 -3.42 -14.66
N GLU A 292 -12.29 -4.21 -14.31
CA GLU A 292 -11.66 -4.27 -12.98
C GLU A 292 -11.08 -2.90 -12.58
N TRP A 293 -10.44 -2.22 -13.53
CA TRP A 293 -9.85 -0.90 -13.36
C TRP A 293 -10.89 0.23 -13.26
N GLU A 294 -11.91 0.23 -14.13
CA GLU A 294 -13.08 1.12 -13.98
C GLU A 294 -13.86 0.84 -12.67
N GLY A 295 -13.68 -0.37 -12.12
CA GLY A 295 -14.05 -0.76 -10.78
C GLY A 295 -13.60 0.27 -9.74
N GLU A 296 -12.30 0.34 -9.52
CA GLU A 296 -11.68 1.09 -8.43
C GLU A 296 -11.89 2.62 -8.54
N GLU A 297 -11.73 3.20 -9.74
CA GLU A 297 -11.82 4.66 -9.92
C GLU A 297 -13.20 5.20 -9.56
N ARG A 298 -14.26 4.46 -9.94
CA ARG A 298 -15.66 4.79 -9.63
C ARG A 298 -15.95 4.71 -8.12
N ALA A 299 -15.24 3.87 -7.36
CA ALA A 299 -15.35 3.86 -5.89
C ALA A 299 -14.71 5.10 -5.26
N ALA A 300 -13.53 5.51 -5.76
CA ALA A 300 -12.86 6.74 -5.33
C ALA A 300 -13.65 8.02 -5.66
N GLU A 301 -14.38 8.06 -6.78
CA GLU A 301 -15.35 9.13 -7.05
C GLU A 301 -16.52 9.12 -6.05
N ARG A 302 -17.08 7.95 -5.72
CA ARG A 302 -18.18 7.82 -4.76
C ARG A 302 -17.81 8.35 -3.36
N GLU A 303 -16.61 8.10 -2.84
CA GLU A 303 -16.22 8.69 -1.53
C GLU A 303 -15.95 10.21 -1.63
N LYS A 304 -15.41 10.70 -2.75
CA LYS A 304 -15.27 12.15 -3.01
C LYS A 304 -16.63 12.86 -3.09
N GLU A 305 -17.69 12.17 -3.52
CA GLU A 305 -19.07 12.68 -3.43
C GLU A 305 -19.64 12.56 -2.02
N ARG A 306 -19.41 11.44 -1.33
CA ARG A 306 -19.91 11.19 0.03
C ARG A 306 -19.36 12.22 1.04
N THR A 307 -18.05 12.44 1.03
CA THR A 307 -17.36 13.45 1.86
C THR A 307 -17.81 14.87 1.53
N ARG A 308 -17.96 15.22 0.24
CA ARG A 308 -18.52 16.50 -0.22
C ARG A 308 -19.96 16.73 0.27
N ASN A 309 -20.77 15.68 0.33
CA ASN A 309 -22.16 15.73 0.76
C ASN A 309 -22.35 15.51 2.27
N GLN A 310 -21.28 15.25 3.02
CA GLN A 310 -21.36 15.01 4.46
C GLN A 310 -21.54 16.35 5.21
N PRO A 311 -22.57 16.52 6.05
CA PRO A 311 -22.70 17.72 6.87
C PRO A 311 -21.53 17.77 7.87
N PRO A 312 -20.94 18.96 8.14
CA PRO A 312 -19.79 19.06 9.02
C PRO A 312 -20.11 18.50 10.41
N ALA A 313 -19.24 17.61 10.90
CA ALA A 313 -19.39 16.98 12.21
C ALA A 313 -19.57 18.06 13.30
N ASN A 314 -20.46 17.82 14.26
CA ASN A 314 -20.83 18.79 15.28
C ASN A 314 -19.62 19.14 16.18
N ALA A 315 -18.92 20.22 15.83
CA ALA A 315 -17.92 20.83 16.68
C ALA A 315 -18.54 21.16 18.05
N GLY A 316 -17.98 20.60 19.11
CA GLY A 316 -18.52 20.71 20.46
C GLY A 316 -18.70 22.17 20.88
N ARG A 317 -19.87 22.50 21.44
CA ARG A 317 -20.22 23.88 21.85
C ARG A 317 -19.27 24.39 22.95
N ILE A 318 -18.24 25.13 22.57
CA ILE A 318 -17.47 25.96 23.50
C ILE A 318 -18.36 27.14 23.91
N THR A 319 -18.85 27.12 25.15
CA THR A 319 -19.73 28.17 25.68
C THR A 319 -18.93 29.38 26.17
N THR A 320 -18.79 30.41 25.33
CA THR A 320 -18.24 31.71 25.75
C THR A 320 -19.32 32.59 26.43
N PRO A 321 -19.05 33.21 27.61
CA PRO A 321 -20.03 34.05 28.29
C PRO A 321 -20.34 35.36 27.56
N LEU A 322 -21.62 35.70 27.45
CA LEU A 322 -22.09 36.94 26.81
C LEU A 322 -21.95 38.14 27.75
N LEU A 323 -20.99 39.04 27.50
CA LEU A 323 -20.88 40.32 28.21
C LEU A 323 -21.95 41.31 27.74
N LEU A 324 -22.93 41.57 28.61
CA LEU A 324 -23.99 42.55 28.38
C LEU A 324 -23.47 43.99 28.47
N VAL A 325 -23.45 44.70 27.34
CA VAL A 325 -23.31 46.16 27.30
C VAL A 325 -24.67 46.76 26.91
N THR A 326 -25.52 47.02 27.90
CA THR A 326 -26.86 47.59 27.68
C THR A 326 -26.79 49.07 27.37
N SER A 327 -27.27 49.47 26.20
CA SER A 327 -27.48 50.88 25.83
C SER A 327 -28.53 51.53 26.74
N LEU A 328 -28.29 52.79 27.14
CA LEU A 328 -29.29 53.61 27.83
C LEU A 328 -29.29 55.03 27.24
N MET A 329 -30.39 55.39 26.57
CA MET A 329 -30.59 56.69 25.90
C MET A 329 -31.97 57.26 26.24
N ALA A 330 -32.04 58.04 27.32
CA ALA A 330 -33.12 58.99 27.64
C ALA A 330 -32.57 60.01 28.65
N LEU A 331 -32.27 61.28 28.32
CA LEU A 331 -33.10 62.39 27.81
C LEU A 331 -33.76 63.25 28.91
N LEU A 332 -33.52 64.56 28.80
CA LEU A 332 -34.35 65.70 29.23
C LEU A 332 -34.39 66.17 30.71
N SER A 333 -33.38 66.98 31.06
CA SER A 333 -33.51 68.44 31.34
C SER A 333 -34.18 68.99 32.62
N VAL A 334 -33.78 70.24 32.95
CA VAL A 334 -34.26 71.16 34.03
C VAL A 334 -33.78 70.76 35.44
N GLY A 335 -33.29 71.68 36.29
CA GLY A 335 -33.09 73.14 36.13
C GLY A 335 -32.46 73.78 37.39
N LEU A 336 -32.60 75.10 37.55
CA LEU A 336 -32.46 75.78 38.84
C LEU A 336 -33.67 75.49 39.75
#